data_AF-A0A6L7TEC5-F1
#
_entry.id   AF-A0A6L7TEC5-F1
#
_cell.length_a   1.000
_cell.length_b   1.000
_cell.length_c   1.000
_cell.angle_alpha   90.00
_cell.angle_beta   90.00
_cell.angle_gamma   90.00
#
_symmetry.space_group_name_H-M   'P 1'
#
loop_
_entity.id
_entity.type
_entity.pdbx_description
1 polymer ?
#
loop_
_entity_poly.entity_id
_entity_poly.type
_entity_poly.pdbx_seq_one_letter_code
_entity_poly.pdbx_strand_id
1 'polypeptide(L)'
;MTDTVESIRLARIEMSSRFPIGVATTYKQPTVCFSFAILISLVLVLMSGGCQSTTTPRKPNDVFDVQVGNNKNDPLGSAPASSILEEFIRRLDLAHQMHVNVSAQSIRNQFLDWFPKQRRMLDPDTSNYVHTLSELVLEALDTPLQALTEINELRTQNAAQDRAKVVAESYIFRWVDDCESALNTLVTYEPDSENESLLWTERIWSVLESPCAYRSLTAMPIHNVSVQGWWDLGRIAVTSNSQVERTTKFRRWRLQYPQHFAARFPPKHFQTQDSVPRKIALLLPQTGPLSSAATAIKNGFMSAHLHAPSPNDLSIEVHDTTTTEITTLIEHVIDEGVDVIVGPLEKENVRRVLEKDVAHIPIVALNQPTSSSRLEVHRNLVRLAQVVEDDAKAIANDVNFQNLRRVLLVLGRDYWCVRAAISFRNTINDDVAIVAETKLSNLSDSTVSVANLLRVTQSNSRQAEIASITRRTIEFTARRRHDVDAIIAFVDQDEFAALSAALHYHFAGEIPVILAEPTFRDLSRASSYADGATFTATPAHLYSVPLTAQIRESFADASVLFPLYVFGIDAYRTTMHIDEVLRGGPVFGYTGFLRQDDQGNLVRQPVWGTVQDRALKPRTHIIQYAEDKRNRY
;
A
#
# COMPACT_ATOMS: atom_id res chain seq x y z
N MET A 1 9.21 45.19 -44.92
CA MET A 1 10.56 45.39 -45.45
C MET A 1 11.42 44.28 -44.85
N THR A 2 11.35 43.08 -45.43
CA THR A 2 12.19 42.57 -46.56
C THR A 2 13.65 42.49 -46.15
N ASP A 3 14.41 41.42 -46.33
CA ASP A 3 14.25 40.04 -46.81
C ASP A 3 15.62 39.41 -46.42
N THR A 4 15.73 38.14 -46.08
CA THR A 4 16.09 37.14 -47.11
C THR A 4 15.86 35.72 -46.60
N VAL A 5 15.16 34.97 -47.45
CA VAL A 5 14.84 33.55 -47.43
C VAL A 5 15.58 32.92 -48.61
N GLU A 6 16.16 31.72 -48.44
CA GLU A 6 16.26 30.67 -49.46
C GLU A 6 16.68 29.37 -48.76
N SER A 7 15.80 28.39 -48.49
CA SER A 7 15.12 27.39 -49.35
C SER A 7 15.96 26.13 -49.64
N ILE A 8 15.61 25.00 -48.98
CA ILE A 8 14.91 23.80 -49.51
C ILE A 8 15.84 22.76 -50.16
N ARG A 9 15.86 21.53 -49.61
CA ARG A 9 15.46 20.30 -50.35
C ARG A 9 15.23 19.08 -49.44
N LEU A 10 13.98 18.61 -49.52
CA LEU A 10 13.47 17.30 -49.10
C LEU A 10 14.00 16.18 -50.01
N ALA A 11 14.18 14.98 -49.45
CA ALA A 11 14.06 13.74 -50.21
C ALA A 11 13.32 12.68 -49.37
N ARG A 12 12.06 12.51 -49.72
CA ARG A 12 11.17 11.38 -49.40
C ARG A 12 11.55 10.23 -50.34
N ILE A 13 11.76 9.01 -49.85
CA ILE A 13 11.66 7.79 -50.67
C ILE A 13 10.91 6.73 -49.85
N GLU A 14 9.65 6.52 -50.22
CA GLU A 14 8.98 5.22 -50.05
C GLU A 14 9.34 4.33 -51.25
N MET A 15 9.70 3.07 -51.00
CA MET A 15 9.05 1.88 -51.58
C MET A 15 9.89 0.61 -51.37
N SER A 16 9.22 -0.43 -50.87
CA SER A 16 9.74 -1.79 -50.72
C SER A 16 9.69 -2.58 -52.04
N SER A 17 10.54 -3.60 -52.20
CA SER A 17 10.11 -4.93 -52.67
C SER A 17 11.15 -6.06 -52.37
N ARG A 18 10.69 -7.09 -51.64
CA ARG A 18 11.01 -8.55 -51.67
C ARG A 18 12.46 -9.07 -51.95
N PHE A 19 13.10 -9.59 -50.89
CA PHE A 19 13.89 -10.86 -50.63
C PHE A 19 14.70 -11.61 -51.74
N PRO A 20 15.61 -12.58 -51.45
CA PRO A 20 16.34 -12.99 -50.20
C PRO A 20 17.84 -13.42 -50.39
N ILE A 21 18.73 -13.19 -49.41
CA ILE A 21 20.01 -13.92 -49.15
C ILE A 21 20.31 -13.69 -47.65
N GLY A 22 20.60 -14.63 -46.74
CA GLY A 22 21.22 -15.94 -46.81
C GLY A 22 22.54 -15.89 -46.03
N VAL A 23 22.53 -15.97 -44.69
CA VAL A 23 23.75 -16.24 -43.90
C VAL A 23 23.42 -17.15 -42.71
N ALA A 24 24.11 -18.29 -42.70
CA ALA A 24 24.10 -19.29 -41.66
C ALA A 24 24.87 -18.84 -40.42
N THR A 25 24.36 -19.14 -39.23
CA THR A 25 25.18 -19.26 -38.01
C THR A 25 24.84 -20.56 -37.30
N THR A 26 25.88 -21.37 -37.14
CA THR A 26 25.88 -22.74 -36.65
C THR A 26 25.75 -22.76 -35.13
N TYR A 27 24.76 -23.49 -34.60
CA TYR A 27 24.68 -23.83 -33.18
C TYR A 27 25.63 -25.00 -32.86
N LYS A 28 26.51 -24.81 -31.87
CA LYS A 28 27.25 -25.90 -31.20
C LYS A 28 26.45 -26.33 -29.96
N GLN A 29 25.92 -27.55 -29.99
CA GLN A 29 25.47 -28.26 -28.78
C GLN A 29 26.68 -28.89 -28.08
N PRO A 30 26.73 -28.90 -26.73
CA PRO A 30 27.47 -29.90 -25.99
C PRO A 30 26.52 -31.01 -25.52
N THR A 31 26.76 -32.21 -26.03
CA THR A 31 26.31 -33.48 -25.45
C THR A 31 27.01 -33.71 -24.12
N VAL A 32 26.26 -33.98 -23.05
CA VAL A 32 26.78 -34.73 -21.89
C VAL A 32 25.74 -35.75 -21.44
N CYS A 33 26.13 -37.01 -21.61
CA CYS A 33 25.49 -38.21 -21.11
C CYS A 33 25.95 -38.42 -19.67
N PHE A 34 25.05 -38.61 -18.69
CA PHE A 34 25.42 -39.20 -17.41
C PHE A 34 24.33 -40.14 -16.87
N SER A 35 24.73 -41.40 -16.86
CA SER A 35 24.31 -42.61 -16.16
C SER A 35 23.18 -42.55 -15.12
N PHE A 36 22.14 -43.30 -15.44
CA PHE A 36 21.20 -43.96 -14.53
C PHE A 36 21.93 -45.01 -13.67
N ALA A 37 22.33 -44.65 -12.45
CA ALA A 37 22.58 -45.55 -11.31
C ALA A 37 23.10 -44.73 -10.14
N ILE A 38 22.21 -44.18 -9.29
CA ILE A 38 22.36 -43.82 -7.86
C ILE A 38 21.00 -43.17 -7.47
N LEU A 39 19.92 -43.94 -7.52
CA LEU A 39 18.60 -43.48 -7.05
C LEU A 39 17.84 -44.54 -6.24
N ILE A 40 18.56 -45.56 -5.75
CA ILE A 40 17.98 -46.67 -4.96
C ILE A 40 18.63 -46.80 -3.56
N SER A 41 19.57 -45.91 -3.18
CA SER A 41 20.30 -46.03 -1.89
C SER A 41 20.09 -44.89 -0.90
N LEU A 42 19.19 -43.92 -1.15
CA LEU A 42 18.93 -42.81 -0.21
C LEU A 42 17.52 -42.83 0.42
N VAL A 43 16.74 -43.89 0.19
CA VAL A 43 15.36 -44.05 0.70
C VAL A 43 15.29 -44.94 1.95
N LEU A 44 16.44 -45.39 2.50
CA LEU A 44 16.50 -46.39 3.58
C LEU A 44 17.32 -45.97 4.83
N VAL A 45 17.55 -44.66 5.04
CA VAL A 45 18.26 -44.15 6.24
C VAL A 45 17.43 -43.10 7.04
N LEU A 46 16.20 -42.79 6.65
CA LEU A 46 15.32 -41.86 7.38
C LEU A 46 14.24 -42.58 8.22
N MET A 47 14.60 -43.68 8.88
CA MET A 47 13.75 -44.38 9.85
C MET A 47 14.58 -44.89 11.04
N SER A 48 14.99 -43.99 11.93
CA SER A 48 15.22 -44.29 13.37
C SER A 48 15.70 -43.03 14.10
N GLY A 49 14.84 -42.45 14.96
CA GLY A 49 15.24 -41.34 15.82
C GLY A 49 14.06 -40.49 16.31
N GLY A 50 13.03 -41.13 16.84
CA GLY A 50 11.96 -40.44 17.56
C GLY A 50 12.42 -40.07 18.98
N CYS A 51 12.33 -38.79 19.31
CA CYS A 51 12.03 -38.25 20.65
C CYS A 51 11.79 -36.74 20.50
N GLN A 52 10.53 -36.36 20.23
CA GLN A 52 10.09 -34.97 20.30
C GLN A 52 9.63 -34.66 21.74
N SER A 53 10.34 -33.77 22.42
CA SER A 53 9.78 -32.96 23.49
C SER A 53 9.16 -31.72 22.86
N THR A 54 7.84 -31.65 22.82
CA THR A 54 7.06 -30.48 22.38
C THR A 54 7.20 -29.36 23.41
N THR A 55 8.11 -28.42 23.18
CA THR A 55 8.03 -27.09 23.79
C THR A 55 7.04 -26.25 22.98
N THR A 56 5.90 -25.98 23.59
CA THR A 56 4.85 -25.09 23.07
C THR A 56 5.42 -23.71 22.72
N PRO A 57 5.09 -23.14 21.54
CA PRO A 57 5.45 -21.77 21.22
C PRO A 57 4.73 -20.81 22.18
N ARG A 58 5.53 -19.97 22.85
CA ARG A 58 5.08 -18.92 23.78
C ARG A 58 4.44 -17.80 22.96
N LYS A 59 3.19 -17.44 23.29
CA LYS A 59 2.48 -16.31 22.70
C LYS A 59 3.21 -14.99 23.01
N PRO A 60 3.35 -14.07 22.04
CA PRO A 60 3.63 -12.66 22.34
C PRO A 60 2.35 -12.04 22.90
N ASN A 61 2.44 -11.50 24.12
CA ASN A 61 1.45 -10.60 24.70
C ASN A 61 1.87 -9.15 24.44
N ASP A 62 0.85 -8.28 24.44
CA ASP A 62 0.88 -6.82 24.59
C ASP A 62 0.89 -5.94 23.32
N VAL A 63 -0.26 -5.92 22.63
CA VAL A 63 -0.95 -4.67 22.24
C VAL A 63 -2.45 -4.91 22.49
N PHE A 64 -3.09 -4.04 23.26
CA PHE A 64 -4.41 -4.17 23.94
C PHE A 64 -4.43 -5.09 25.17
N ASP A 65 -4.01 -4.53 26.30
CA ASP A 65 -4.44 -5.03 27.61
C ASP A 65 -5.19 -3.89 28.34
N VAL A 66 -6.48 -3.76 28.04
CA VAL A 66 -7.44 -3.46 29.10
C VAL A 66 -7.77 -4.82 29.67
N GLN A 67 -7.22 -5.13 30.84
CA GLN A 67 -7.43 -6.40 31.55
C GLN A 67 -8.93 -6.68 31.72
N VAL A 68 -9.50 -7.47 30.82
CA VAL A 68 -10.57 -8.42 31.12
C VAL A 68 -9.98 -9.78 30.77
N GLY A 69 -9.76 -10.59 31.80
CA GLY A 69 -8.87 -11.75 31.77
C GLY A 69 -9.09 -12.69 30.58
N ASN A 70 -8.00 -13.00 29.89
CA ASN A 70 -7.90 -14.11 28.95
C ASN A 70 -7.80 -15.45 29.72
N ASN A 71 -8.86 -15.80 30.46
CA ASN A 71 -8.95 -17.12 31.08
C ASN A 71 -9.67 -18.06 30.10
N LYS A 72 -8.99 -19.12 29.66
CA LYS A 72 -9.59 -20.17 28.79
C LYS A 72 -10.72 -20.96 29.49
N ASN A 73 -11.09 -20.59 30.72
CA ASN A 73 -12.18 -21.12 31.52
C ASN A 73 -12.93 -19.97 32.23
N ASP A 74 -13.52 -19.01 31.50
CA ASP A 74 -14.43 -18.02 32.11
C ASP A 74 -15.88 -18.31 31.70
N PRO A 75 -16.85 -18.28 32.64
CA PRO A 75 -18.20 -18.75 32.40
C PRO A 75 -18.97 -17.68 31.63
N LEU A 76 -19.24 -17.96 30.36
CA LEU A 76 -20.19 -17.24 29.50
C LEU A 76 -21.63 -17.42 30.02
N GLY A 77 -21.92 -16.85 31.18
CA GLY A 77 -23.26 -16.57 31.69
C GLY A 77 -23.54 -15.09 31.52
N SER A 78 -24.53 -14.74 30.67
CA SER A 78 -25.13 -13.40 30.52
C SER A 78 -24.14 -12.22 30.56
N ALA A 79 -23.37 -12.02 29.48
CA ALA A 79 -22.64 -10.77 29.30
C ALA A 79 -23.62 -9.59 29.03
N PRO A 80 -23.39 -8.37 29.55
CA PRO A 80 -24.28 -7.23 29.32
C PRO A 80 -24.43 -6.90 27.81
N ALA A 81 -25.60 -6.45 27.37
CA ALA A 81 -25.87 -6.05 25.97
C ALA A 81 -24.83 -5.05 25.41
N SER A 82 -24.34 -4.11 26.24
CA SER A 82 -23.28 -3.17 25.87
C SER A 82 -21.97 -3.87 25.51
N SER A 83 -21.58 -4.92 26.24
CA SER A 83 -20.33 -5.65 25.99
C SER A 83 -20.28 -6.34 24.62
N ILE A 84 -21.43 -6.72 24.07
CA ILE A 84 -21.51 -7.39 22.75
C ILE A 84 -21.48 -6.39 21.60
N LEU A 85 -22.10 -5.21 21.77
CA LEU A 85 -21.95 -4.11 20.80
C LEU A 85 -20.52 -3.57 20.80
N GLU A 86 -19.86 -3.50 21.95
CA GLU A 86 -18.44 -3.17 22.03
C GLU A 86 -17.56 -4.25 21.38
N GLU A 87 -17.91 -5.54 21.51
CA GLU A 87 -17.24 -6.62 20.78
C GLU A 87 -17.46 -6.55 19.26
N PHE A 88 -18.66 -6.15 18.80
CA PHE A 88 -18.94 -5.87 17.39
C PHE A 88 -18.04 -4.74 16.87
N ILE A 89 -17.97 -3.63 17.60
CA ILE A 89 -17.09 -2.50 17.28
C ILE A 89 -15.63 -2.96 17.25
N ARG A 90 -15.18 -3.74 18.25
CA ARG A 90 -13.81 -4.27 18.31
C ARG A 90 -13.49 -5.14 17.10
N ARG A 91 -14.45 -5.90 16.57
CA ARG A 91 -14.27 -6.69 15.35
C ARG A 91 -14.16 -5.83 14.12
N LEU A 92 -14.93 -4.75 14.01
CA LEU A 92 -14.73 -3.75 12.95
C LEU A 92 -13.34 -3.10 13.06
N ASP A 93 -12.96 -2.69 14.27
CA ASP A 93 -11.64 -2.10 14.57
C ASP A 93 -10.52 -3.09 14.19
N LEU A 94 -10.62 -4.36 14.55
CA LEU A 94 -9.63 -5.40 14.21
C LEU A 94 -9.61 -5.68 12.71
N ALA A 95 -10.79 -5.82 12.10
CA ALA A 95 -10.92 -6.00 10.66
C ALA A 95 -10.31 -4.85 9.88
N HIS A 96 -10.33 -3.64 10.43
CA HIS A 96 -9.69 -2.47 9.84
C HIS A 96 -8.18 -2.39 10.12
N GLN A 97 -7.77 -2.59 11.38
CA GLN A 97 -6.37 -2.54 11.84
C GLN A 97 -5.48 -3.61 11.18
N MET A 98 -6.06 -4.72 10.70
CA MET A 98 -5.36 -5.71 9.88
C MET A 98 -5.00 -5.21 8.46
N HIS A 99 -5.02 -3.89 8.24
CA HIS A 99 -4.46 -3.00 7.21
C HIS A 99 -3.47 -3.49 6.14
N VAL A 100 -2.93 -4.70 6.26
CA VAL A 100 -2.06 -5.37 5.27
C VAL A 100 -2.78 -6.51 4.54
N ASN A 101 -3.85 -7.10 5.10
CA ASN A 101 -4.54 -8.30 4.55
C ASN A 101 -6.06 -8.28 4.72
N VAL A 102 -6.69 -7.11 4.76
CA VAL A 102 -8.16 -7.05 4.90
C VAL A 102 -8.77 -7.33 3.54
N SER A 103 -9.18 -8.57 3.34
CA SER A 103 -10.13 -8.88 2.30
C SER A 103 -11.56 -8.80 2.85
N ALA A 104 -12.53 -8.55 1.97
CA ALA A 104 -13.95 -8.72 2.28
C ALA A 104 -14.23 -10.09 2.95
N GLN A 105 -13.44 -11.11 2.60
CA GLN A 105 -13.54 -12.43 3.21
C GLN A 105 -13.06 -12.47 4.66
N SER A 106 -12.01 -11.72 5.03
CA SER A 106 -11.57 -11.60 6.43
C SER A 106 -12.64 -10.95 7.30
N ILE A 107 -13.25 -9.86 6.83
CA ILE A 107 -14.41 -9.23 7.48
C ILE A 107 -15.53 -10.26 7.60
N ARG A 108 -15.91 -10.90 6.49
CA ARG A 108 -16.96 -11.92 6.45
C ARG A 108 -16.72 -13.05 7.44
N ASN A 109 -15.49 -13.57 7.53
CA ASN A 109 -15.13 -14.62 8.47
C ASN A 109 -15.25 -14.17 9.94
N GLN A 110 -14.86 -12.92 10.25
CA GLN A 110 -14.96 -12.38 11.61
C GLN A 110 -16.41 -12.27 12.10
N PHE A 111 -17.35 -11.96 11.21
CA PHE A 111 -18.77 -11.80 11.55
C PHE A 111 -19.56 -13.11 11.46
N LEU A 112 -19.36 -13.94 10.42
CA LEU A 112 -20.11 -15.18 10.21
C LEU A 112 -19.85 -16.24 11.29
N ASP A 113 -18.63 -16.38 11.80
CA ASP A 113 -18.33 -17.36 12.86
C ASP A 113 -18.76 -16.86 14.26
N TRP A 114 -18.77 -15.54 14.47
CA TRP A 114 -19.00 -14.95 15.78
C TRP A 114 -20.48 -14.79 16.11
N PHE A 115 -21.26 -14.18 15.20
CA PHE A 115 -22.62 -13.77 15.50
C PHE A 115 -23.54 -14.93 15.93
N PRO A 116 -23.53 -16.11 15.26
CA PRO A 116 -24.38 -17.24 15.65
C PRO A 116 -24.12 -17.75 17.08
N LYS A 117 -22.89 -17.60 17.58
CA LYS A 117 -22.49 -18.05 18.92
C LYS A 117 -23.03 -17.11 20.02
N GLN A 118 -23.18 -15.82 19.72
CA GLN A 118 -23.63 -14.81 20.68
C GLN A 118 -25.17 -14.66 20.74
N ARG A 119 -25.88 -15.01 19.66
CA ARG A 119 -27.34 -14.87 19.53
C ARG A 119 -28.16 -15.47 20.68
N ARG A 120 -27.67 -16.53 21.32
CA ARG A 120 -28.38 -17.22 22.43
C ARG A 120 -28.29 -16.49 23.77
N MET A 121 -27.44 -15.47 23.88
CA MET A 121 -27.07 -14.83 25.14
C MET A 121 -27.60 -13.40 25.29
N LEU A 122 -28.27 -12.89 24.27
CA LEU A 122 -28.77 -11.51 24.18
C LEU A 122 -30.28 -11.45 24.43
N ASP A 123 -30.76 -10.30 24.91
CA ASP A 123 -32.17 -9.98 24.80
C ASP A 123 -32.59 -9.91 23.31
N PRO A 124 -33.86 -10.18 22.98
CA PRO A 124 -34.30 -10.26 21.59
C PRO A 124 -34.04 -8.99 20.77
N ASP A 125 -34.17 -7.80 21.39
CA ASP A 125 -34.05 -6.53 20.69
C ASP A 125 -32.58 -6.23 20.35
N THR A 126 -31.66 -6.38 21.31
CA THR A 126 -30.22 -6.25 21.06
C THR A 126 -29.74 -7.33 20.08
N SER A 127 -30.21 -8.56 20.23
CA SER A 127 -29.86 -9.64 19.30
C SER A 127 -30.29 -9.33 17.87
N ASN A 128 -31.50 -8.78 17.68
CA ASN A 128 -31.99 -8.45 16.36
C ASN A 128 -31.22 -7.26 15.77
N TYR A 129 -30.95 -6.24 16.58
CA TYR A 129 -30.19 -5.07 16.15
C TYR A 129 -28.77 -5.43 15.67
N VAL A 130 -28.01 -6.17 16.49
CA VAL A 130 -26.65 -6.60 16.13
C VAL A 130 -26.67 -7.50 14.89
N HIS A 131 -27.70 -8.36 14.75
CA HIS A 131 -27.86 -9.18 13.54
C HIS A 131 -28.00 -8.30 12.30
N THR A 132 -28.99 -7.40 12.30
CA THR A 132 -29.29 -6.54 11.17
C THR A 132 -28.10 -5.67 10.81
N LEU A 133 -27.45 -5.04 11.79
CA LEU A 133 -26.27 -4.23 11.53
C LEU A 133 -25.10 -5.08 10.97
N SER A 134 -24.93 -6.31 11.45
CA SER A 134 -23.92 -7.23 10.89
C SER A 134 -24.23 -7.61 9.44
N GLU A 135 -25.50 -7.91 9.12
CA GLU A 135 -25.92 -8.21 7.74
C GLU A 135 -25.68 -7.01 6.82
N LEU A 136 -26.00 -5.79 7.25
CA LEU A 136 -25.76 -4.59 6.46
C LEU A 136 -24.26 -4.30 6.27
N VAL A 137 -23.43 -4.56 7.28
CA VAL A 137 -21.96 -4.47 7.14
C VAL A 137 -21.44 -5.51 6.13
N LEU A 138 -22.00 -6.72 6.12
CA LEU A 138 -21.64 -7.75 5.15
C LEU A 138 -22.14 -7.40 3.74
N GLU A 139 -23.35 -6.84 3.63
CA GLU A 139 -23.91 -6.33 2.38
C GLU A 139 -23.06 -5.19 1.84
N ALA A 140 -22.54 -4.30 2.69
CA ALA A 140 -21.70 -3.19 2.28
C ALA A 140 -20.40 -3.62 1.56
N LEU A 141 -19.98 -4.89 1.71
CA LEU A 141 -18.87 -5.46 0.94
C LEU A 141 -19.20 -5.66 -0.54
N ASP A 142 -20.48 -5.78 -0.88
CA ASP A 142 -20.99 -6.00 -2.24
C ASP A 142 -21.70 -4.74 -2.78
N THR A 143 -22.50 -4.06 -1.95
CA THR A 143 -23.34 -2.89 -2.31
C THR A 143 -23.24 -1.78 -1.25
N PRO A 144 -22.08 -1.10 -1.12
CA PRO A 144 -21.83 -0.15 -0.02
C PRO A 144 -22.81 1.02 0.07
N LEU A 145 -23.22 1.61 -1.06
CA LEU A 145 -24.18 2.73 -1.05
C LEU A 145 -25.58 2.32 -0.59
N GLN A 146 -26.01 1.13 -0.98
CA GLN A 146 -27.30 0.59 -0.55
C GLN A 146 -27.27 0.32 0.95
N ALA A 147 -26.24 -0.38 1.42
CA ALA A 147 -26.05 -0.65 2.84
C ALA A 147 -25.99 0.64 3.67
N LEU A 148 -25.27 1.69 3.22
CA LEU A 148 -25.25 2.99 3.91
C LEU A 148 -26.65 3.63 4.01
N THR A 149 -27.46 3.51 2.96
CA THR A 149 -28.84 4.02 2.96
C THR A 149 -29.68 3.28 4.01
N GLU A 150 -29.60 1.95 4.03
CA GLU A 150 -30.35 1.12 4.97
C GLU A 150 -29.87 1.31 6.43
N ILE A 151 -28.56 1.44 6.65
CA ILE A 151 -28.00 1.71 7.98
C ILE A 151 -28.50 3.06 8.48
N ASN A 152 -28.52 4.09 7.65
CA ASN A 152 -29.03 5.41 8.03
C ASN A 152 -30.50 5.36 8.51
N GLU A 153 -31.32 4.48 7.93
CA GLU A 153 -32.72 4.27 8.33
C GLU A 153 -32.89 3.41 9.59
N LEU A 154 -31.86 2.68 10.03
CA LEU A 154 -31.92 1.89 11.27
C LEU A 154 -32.13 2.78 12.49
N ARG A 155 -33.19 2.46 13.24
CA ARG A 155 -33.52 3.10 14.51
C ARG A 155 -32.67 2.53 15.64
N THR A 156 -32.12 3.41 16.47
CA THR A 156 -31.34 3.08 17.66
C THR A 156 -32.20 3.33 18.90
N GLN A 157 -32.15 2.43 19.88
CA GLN A 157 -32.93 2.49 21.12
C GLN A 157 -32.13 3.00 22.32
N ASN A 158 -30.79 2.95 22.23
CA ASN A 158 -29.87 3.37 23.27
C ASN A 158 -28.54 3.84 22.67
N ALA A 159 -27.71 4.50 23.48
CA ALA A 159 -26.43 5.06 23.07
C ALA A 159 -25.43 4.02 22.52
N ALA A 160 -25.47 2.77 23.00
CA ALA A 160 -24.57 1.71 22.52
C ALA A 160 -24.92 1.25 21.09
N GLN A 161 -26.22 1.17 20.76
CA GLN A 161 -26.67 0.90 19.40
C GLN A 161 -26.28 2.05 18.46
N ASP A 162 -26.51 3.28 18.88
CA ASP A 162 -26.14 4.48 18.11
C ASP A 162 -24.63 4.54 17.83
N ARG A 163 -23.82 4.25 18.85
CA ARG A 163 -22.38 4.14 18.71
C ARG A 163 -21.96 3.09 17.68
N ALA A 164 -22.54 1.88 17.76
CA ALA A 164 -22.23 0.80 16.82
C ALA A 164 -22.62 1.16 15.39
N LYS A 165 -23.76 1.83 15.20
CA LYS A 165 -24.21 2.36 13.89
C LYS A 165 -23.19 3.34 13.31
N VAL A 166 -22.85 4.38 14.06
CA VAL A 166 -21.92 5.44 13.65
C VAL A 166 -20.54 4.85 13.30
N VAL A 167 -20.05 3.90 14.09
CA VAL A 167 -18.79 3.19 13.79
C VAL A 167 -18.90 2.41 12.48
N ALA A 168 -19.98 1.63 12.28
CA ALA A 168 -20.18 0.86 11.06
C ALA A 168 -20.24 1.76 9.81
N GLU A 169 -21.02 2.85 9.84
CA GLU A 169 -21.09 3.84 8.76
C GLU A 169 -19.70 4.41 8.43
N SER A 170 -18.93 4.81 9.45
CA SER A 170 -17.60 5.37 9.25
C SER A 170 -16.64 4.40 8.54
N TYR A 171 -16.74 3.09 8.84
CA TYR A 171 -15.93 2.08 8.17
C TYR A 171 -16.36 1.88 6.71
N ILE A 172 -17.66 1.84 6.45
CA ILE A 172 -18.19 1.68 5.08
C ILE A 172 -17.83 2.89 4.21
N PHE A 173 -17.83 4.12 4.77
CA PHE A 173 -17.34 5.29 4.04
C PHE A 173 -15.85 5.18 3.68
N ARG A 174 -15.00 4.72 4.61
CA ARG A 174 -13.55 4.54 4.34
C ARG A 174 -13.29 3.46 3.30
N TRP A 175 -14.08 2.40 3.35
CA TRP A 175 -14.07 1.32 2.38
C TRP A 175 -14.28 1.80 0.95
N VAL A 176 -15.06 2.86 0.73
CA VAL A 176 -15.29 3.46 -0.60
C VAL A 176 -14.41 4.69 -0.89
N ASP A 177 -13.32 4.85 -0.16
CA ASP A 177 -12.38 5.98 -0.18
C ASP A 177 -13.01 7.34 0.21
N ASP A 178 -14.13 7.36 0.94
CA ASP A 178 -14.77 8.60 1.42
C ASP A 178 -14.41 8.92 2.89
N CYS A 179 -13.14 9.25 3.10
CA CYS A 179 -12.63 9.65 4.41
C CYS A 179 -13.29 10.94 4.96
N GLU A 180 -13.85 11.81 4.11
CA GLU A 180 -14.52 13.04 4.55
C GLU A 180 -15.86 12.73 5.22
N SER A 181 -16.69 11.91 4.57
CA SER A 181 -17.94 11.44 5.17
C SER A 181 -17.68 10.61 6.42
N ALA A 182 -16.68 9.72 6.40
CA ALA A 182 -16.29 8.93 7.57
C ALA A 182 -15.94 9.80 8.78
N LEU A 183 -15.12 10.84 8.56
CA LEU A 183 -14.74 11.77 9.63
C LEU A 183 -15.95 12.55 10.13
N ASN A 184 -16.78 13.07 9.21
CA ASN A 184 -17.98 13.83 9.57
C ASN A 184 -18.93 13.01 10.44
N THR A 185 -19.19 11.75 10.08
CA THR A 185 -20.01 10.80 10.85
C THR A 185 -19.48 10.58 12.27
N LEU A 186 -18.17 10.40 12.45
CA LEU A 186 -17.59 10.21 13.79
C LEU A 186 -17.62 11.49 14.63
N VAL A 187 -17.41 12.67 14.02
CA VAL A 187 -17.37 13.95 14.72
C VAL A 187 -18.75 14.38 15.25
N THR A 188 -19.83 13.91 14.64
CA THR A 188 -21.20 14.22 15.09
C THR A 188 -21.63 13.45 16.34
N TYR A 189 -20.90 12.40 16.74
CA TYR A 189 -21.21 11.60 17.91
C TYR A 189 -20.48 12.13 19.16
N GLU A 190 -21.21 12.25 20.27
CA GLU A 190 -20.69 12.70 21.57
C GLU A 190 -20.66 11.54 22.59
N PRO A 191 -19.46 11.07 23.00
CA PRO A 191 -19.31 10.01 23.99
C PRO A 191 -19.77 10.41 25.40
N ASP A 192 -20.37 9.47 26.14
CA ASP A 192 -20.98 9.71 27.46
C ASP A 192 -19.96 9.71 28.63
N SER A 193 -18.74 9.20 28.41
CA SER A 193 -17.70 9.07 29.45
C SER A 193 -16.32 9.49 28.97
N GLU A 194 -15.44 9.80 29.90
CA GLU A 194 -14.04 10.16 29.62
C GLU A 194 -13.26 9.02 28.96
N ASN A 195 -13.40 7.78 29.47
CA ASN A 195 -12.75 6.61 28.88
C ASN A 195 -13.23 6.37 27.44
N GLU A 196 -14.52 6.51 27.21
CA GLU A 196 -15.08 6.39 25.86
C GLU A 196 -14.61 7.52 24.95
N SER A 197 -14.50 8.74 25.47
CA SER A 197 -13.99 9.90 24.74
C SER A 197 -12.56 9.68 24.23
N LEU A 198 -11.69 9.07 25.05
CA LEU A 198 -10.33 8.70 24.65
C LEU A 198 -10.35 7.66 23.51
N LEU A 199 -11.17 6.63 23.61
CA LEU A 199 -11.30 5.63 22.53
C LEU A 199 -11.90 6.25 21.25
N TRP A 200 -12.86 7.16 21.39
CA TRP A 200 -13.49 7.85 20.28
C TRP A 200 -12.52 8.76 19.53
N THR A 201 -11.67 9.48 20.27
CA THR A 201 -10.55 10.25 19.72
C THR A 201 -9.64 9.38 18.85
N GLU A 202 -9.28 8.18 19.30
CA GLU A 202 -8.43 7.28 18.52
C GLU A 202 -9.14 6.75 17.26
N ARG A 203 -10.46 6.54 17.30
CA ARG A 203 -11.24 6.17 16.11
C ARG A 203 -11.28 7.28 15.08
N ILE A 204 -11.56 8.51 15.51
CA ILE A 204 -11.50 9.69 14.65
C ILE A 204 -10.10 9.82 14.05
N TRP A 205 -9.06 9.68 14.87
CA TRP A 205 -7.67 9.75 14.43
C TRP A 205 -7.33 8.68 13.38
N SER A 206 -7.85 7.45 13.52
CA SER A 206 -7.64 6.39 12.54
C SER A 206 -8.10 6.77 11.13
N VAL A 207 -9.17 7.58 10.99
CA VAL A 207 -9.62 8.09 9.68
C VAL A 207 -8.54 8.96 9.05
N LEU A 208 -7.91 9.84 9.83
CA LEU A 208 -6.83 10.72 9.37
C LEU A 208 -5.54 9.95 9.03
N GLU A 209 -5.37 8.74 9.57
CA GLU A 209 -4.29 7.80 9.24
C GLU A 209 -4.56 6.95 8.00
N SER A 210 -5.70 7.14 7.33
CA SER A 210 -6.07 6.32 6.17
C SER A 210 -5.54 6.89 4.85
N PRO A 211 -5.18 6.05 3.87
CA PRO A 211 -4.79 6.48 2.52
C PRO A 211 -5.75 7.50 1.89
N CYS A 212 -7.07 7.30 2.03
CA CYS A 212 -8.07 8.23 1.47
C CYS A 212 -8.04 9.64 2.08
N ALA A 213 -7.50 9.82 3.29
CA ALA A 213 -7.47 11.11 3.98
C ALA A 213 -6.41 12.05 3.41
N TYR A 214 -5.40 11.54 2.71
CA TYR A 214 -4.25 12.31 2.23
C TYR A 214 -4.67 13.49 1.33
N ARG A 215 -5.75 13.31 0.54
CA ARG A 215 -6.33 14.36 -0.29
C ARG A 215 -6.77 15.57 0.54
N SER A 216 -7.62 15.35 1.54
CA SER A 216 -8.18 16.43 2.36
C SER A 216 -7.11 17.06 3.25
N LEU A 217 -6.11 16.28 3.67
CA LEU A 217 -4.94 16.76 4.41
C LEU A 217 -4.05 17.71 3.59
N THR A 218 -4.11 17.66 2.26
CA THR A 218 -3.29 18.52 1.39
C THR A 218 -4.07 19.62 0.68
N ALA A 219 -5.37 19.41 0.41
CA ALA A 219 -6.21 20.36 -0.33
C ALA A 219 -6.78 21.52 0.52
N MET A 220 -6.77 21.42 1.86
CA MET A 220 -7.34 22.41 2.79
C MET A 220 -8.80 22.82 2.48
N PRO A 221 -9.73 21.85 2.33
CA PRO A 221 -11.16 22.17 2.23
C PRO A 221 -11.68 22.88 3.49
N ILE A 222 -12.74 23.68 3.33
CA ILE A 222 -13.40 24.39 4.42
C ILE A 222 -14.57 23.55 4.94
N HIS A 223 -14.57 23.25 6.23
CA HIS A 223 -15.64 22.53 6.92
C HIS A 223 -16.21 23.33 8.09
N ASN A 224 -17.17 22.74 8.81
CA ASN A 224 -17.58 23.25 10.11
C ASN A 224 -16.40 23.22 11.10
N VAL A 225 -16.45 24.04 12.16
CA VAL A 225 -15.31 24.24 13.07
C VAL A 225 -14.81 22.94 13.72
N SER A 226 -15.71 22.01 14.05
CA SER A 226 -15.37 20.72 14.67
C SER A 226 -14.65 19.79 13.69
N VAL A 227 -15.16 19.63 12.47
CA VAL A 227 -14.51 18.79 11.45
C VAL A 227 -13.20 19.44 10.98
N GLN A 228 -13.18 20.77 10.83
CA GLN A 228 -11.99 21.53 10.47
C GLN A 228 -10.87 21.35 11.49
N GLY A 229 -11.18 21.42 12.79
CA GLY A 229 -10.18 21.24 13.84
C GLY A 229 -9.47 19.88 13.76
N TRP A 230 -10.18 18.81 13.42
CA TRP A 230 -9.59 17.49 13.17
C TRP A 230 -8.71 17.44 11.92
N TRP A 231 -9.17 18.00 10.80
CA TRP A 231 -8.33 18.09 9.60
C TRP A 231 -7.05 18.89 9.86
N ASP A 232 -7.16 20.02 10.56
CA ASP A 232 -6.03 20.85 10.95
C ASP A 232 -5.02 20.07 11.82
N LEU A 233 -5.51 19.25 12.74
CA LEU A 233 -4.67 18.38 13.57
C LEU A 233 -3.98 17.28 12.75
N GLY A 234 -4.70 16.65 11.81
CA GLY A 234 -4.11 15.69 10.87
C GLY A 234 -3.01 16.31 10.01
N ARG A 235 -3.19 17.56 9.55
CA ARG A 235 -2.15 18.29 8.80
C ARG A 235 -0.91 18.55 9.63
N ILE A 236 -1.05 18.76 10.93
CA ILE A 236 0.10 18.86 11.83
C ILE A 236 0.89 17.55 11.86
N ALA A 237 0.25 16.38 11.83
CA ALA A 237 0.96 15.10 11.77
C ALA A 237 1.68 14.89 10.42
N VAL A 238 1.03 15.22 9.29
CA VAL A 238 1.64 15.08 7.95
C VAL A 238 2.79 16.07 7.71
N THR A 239 2.72 17.28 8.27
CA THR A 239 3.71 18.35 7.99
C THR A 239 4.78 18.50 9.05
N SER A 240 4.72 17.75 10.16
CA SER A 240 5.77 17.76 11.18
C SER A 240 6.86 16.75 10.84
N ASN A 241 8.10 17.23 10.82
CA ASN A 241 9.28 16.40 10.57
C ASN A 241 9.93 15.90 11.87
N SER A 242 9.49 16.37 13.04
CA SER A 242 9.98 15.93 14.35
C SER A 242 8.90 16.04 15.44
N GLN A 243 9.12 15.35 16.56
CA GLN A 243 8.18 15.40 17.71
C GLN A 243 8.12 16.79 18.35
N VAL A 244 9.22 17.54 18.33
CA VAL A 244 9.30 18.92 18.83
C VAL A 244 8.43 19.85 17.99
N GLU A 245 8.53 19.74 16.67
CA GLU A 245 7.72 20.51 15.74
C GLU A 245 6.24 20.18 15.92
N ARG A 246 5.91 18.88 16.00
CA ARG A 246 4.54 18.38 16.22
C ARG A 246 3.94 18.95 17.50
N THR A 247 4.66 18.86 18.61
CA THR A 247 4.25 19.39 19.92
C THR A 247 4.03 20.91 19.87
N THR A 248 4.93 21.64 19.21
CA THR A 248 4.84 23.09 19.07
C THR A 248 3.62 23.51 18.26
N LYS A 249 3.41 22.88 17.10
CA LYS A 249 2.23 23.12 16.26
C LYS A 249 0.94 22.73 16.98
N PHE A 250 0.93 21.62 17.71
CA PHE A 250 -0.22 21.19 18.51
C PHE A 250 -0.60 22.20 19.61
N ARG A 251 0.39 22.76 20.32
CA ARG A 251 0.13 23.83 21.30
C ARG A 251 -0.53 25.05 20.66
N ARG A 252 -0.08 25.47 19.47
CA ARG A 252 -0.71 26.56 18.72
C ARG A 252 -2.13 26.22 18.29
N TRP A 253 -2.34 24.99 17.80
CA TRP A 253 -3.66 24.49 17.44
C TRP A 253 -4.63 24.52 18.63
N ARG A 254 -4.21 24.13 19.83
CA ARG A 254 -5.05 24.20 21.05
C ARG A 254 -5.46 25.64 21.41
N LEU A 255 -4.62 26.63 21.12
CA LEU A 255 -4.96 28.05 21.32
C LEU A 255 -6.00 28.54 20.30
N GLN A 256 -5.96 28.01 19.08
CA GLN A 256 -6.92 28.32 18.03
C GLN A 256 -8.27 27.59 18.23
N TYR A 257 -8.24 26.39 18.81
CA TYR A 257 -9.39 25.52 19.00
C TYR A 257 -9.62 25.15 20.49
N PRO A 258 -9.79 26.12 21.41
CA PRO A 258 -9.79 25.86 22.86
C PRO A 258 -10.95 24.99 23.35
N GLN A 259 -12.09 25.01 22.64
CA GLN A 259 -13.29 24.25 22.97
C GLN A 259 -13.46 22.97 22.13
N HIS A 260 -12.47 22.64 21.30
CA HIS A 260 -12.57 21.48 20.42
C HIS A 260 -12.38 20.17 21.19
N PHE A 261 -13.08 19.09 20.79
CA PHE A 261 -13.01 17.79 21.44
C PHE A 261 -11.57 17.29 21.64
N ALA A 262 -10.77 17.31 20.58
CA ALA A 262 -9.34 16.95 20.62
C ALA A 262 -8.44 17.90 21.44
N ALA A 263 -8.91 19.08 21.87
CA ALA A 263 -8.16 19.94 22.78
C ALA A 263 -8.27 19.49 24.24
N ARG A 264 -9.37 18.80 24.57
CA ARG A 264 -9.62 18.14 25.87
C ARG A 264 -9.13 16.69 25.86
N PHE A 265 -9.41 15.96 24.79
CA PHE A 265 -9.04 14.55 24.60
C PHE A 265 -8.14 14.38 23.36
N PRO A 266 -6.85 14.78 23.44
CA PRO A 266 -5.94 14.69 22.30
C PRO A 266 -5.66 13.25 21.88
N PRO A 267 -5.38 12.97 20.59
CA PRO A 267 -4.87 11.67 20.17
C PRO A 267 -3.56 11.32 20.88
N LYS A 268 -3.32 10.03 21.14
CA LYS A 268 -2.11 9.52 21.83
C LYS A 268 -0.81 10.06 21.23
N HIS A 269 -0.75 10.20 19.91
CA HIS A 269 0.38 10.74 19.14
C HIS A 269 0.80 12.18 19.51
N PHE A 270 -0.08 12.93 20.19
CA PHE A 270 0.17 14.27 20.70
C PHE A 270 0.35 14.33 22.23
N GLN A 271 0.21 13.20 22.91
CA GLN A 271 0.37 13.09 24.36
C GLN A 271 1.77 12.61 24.76
N THR A 272 2.45 11.85 23.90
CA THR A 272 3.75 11.25 24.22
C THR A 272 4.88 12.29 24.23
N GLN A 273 5.69 12.23 25.29
CA GLN A 273 6.91 13.00 25.41
C GLN A 273 8.09 12.08 25.10
N ASP A 274 8.35 11.89 23.81
CA ASP A 274 9.41 11.02 23.32
C ASP A 274 10.78 11.71 23.35
N SER A 275 11.84 10.90 23.37
CA SER A 275 13.20 11.41 23.25
C SER A 275 13.43 11.97 21.85
N VAL A 276 14.27 12.99 21.76
CA VAL A 276 14.61 13.64 20.49
C VAL A 276 16.07 13.31 20.22
N PRO A 277 16.40 12.53 19.17
CA PRO A 277 17.77 12.25 18.79
C PRO A 277 18.54 13.54 18.56
N ARG A 278 19.78 13.61 19.05
CA ARG A 278 20.70 14.75 18.90
C ARG A 278 21.95 14.37 18.12
N LYS A 279 22.34 13.10 18.08
CA LYS A 279 23.45 12.60 17.27
C LYS A 279 23.00 11.42 16.42
N ILE A 280 23.02 11.58 15.11
CA ILE A 280 22.58 10.56 14.14
C ILE A 280 23.78 10.12 13.30
N ALA A 281 24.00 8.81 13.18
CA ALA A 281 24.91 8.26 12.17
C ALA A 281 24.13 7.81 10.93
N LEU A 282 24.46 8.35 9.76
CA LEU A 282 23.87 8.00 8.46
C LEU A 282 24.86 7.14 7.66
N LEU A 283 24.57 5.84 7.56
CA LEU A 283 25.40 4.80 6.99
C LEU A 283 24.94 4.49 5.56
N LEU A 284 25.63 5.05 4.57
CA LEU A 284 25.27 4.95 3.16
C LEU A 284 26.50 4.63 2.29
N PRO A 285 26.37 3.83 1.22
CA PRO A 285 27.47 3.56 0.31
C PRO A 285 27.77 4.80 -0.53
N GLN A 286 29.00 5.31 -0.46
CA GLN A 286 29.39 6.51 -1.24
C GLN A 286 29.98 6.16 -2.61
N THR A 287 30.34 4.89 -2.81
CA THR A 287 30.90 4.39 -4.07
C THR A 287 30.12 3.17 -4.58
N GLY A 288 30.44 2.71 -5.79
CA GLY A 288 29.82 1.52 -6.38
C GLY A 288 28.41 1.75 -6.94
N PRO A 289 27.69 0.66 -7.27
CA PRO A 289 26.43 0.72 -8.04
C PRO A 289 25.28 1.47 -7.35
N LEU A 290 25.31 1.56 -6.02
CA LEU A 290 24.26 2.22 -5.23
C LEU A 290 24.57 3.67 -4.87
N SER A 291 25.75 4.20 -5.22
CA SER A 291 26.18 5.57 -4.87
C SER A 291 25.21 6.67 -5.31
N SER A 292 24.65 6.58 -6.52
CA SER A 292 23.66 7.54 -7.02
C SER A 292 22.37 7.48 -6.20
N ALA A 293 21.86 6.27 -5.93
CA ALA A 293 20.68 6.08 -5.09
C ALA A 293 20.91 6.57 -3.66
N ALA A 294 22.05 6.22 -3.06
CA ALA A 294 22.47 6.67 -1.73
C ALA A 294 22.60 8.19 -1.66
N THR A 295 23.10 8.84 -2.70
CA THR A 295 23.19 10.30 -2.78
C THR A 295 21.81 10.95 -2.81
N ALA A 296 20.87 10.43 -3.60
CA ALA A 296 19.48 10.92 -3.61
C ALA A 296 18.80 10.76 -2.23
N ILE A 297 18.97 9.60 -1.59
CA ILE A 297 18.46 9.34 -0.24
C ILE A 297 19.07 10.31 0.78
N LYS A 298 20.40 10.48 0.77
CA LYS A 298 21.11 11.43 1.64
C LYS A 298 20.58 12.85 1.43
N ASN A 299 20.44 13.28 0.18
CA ASN A 299 19.96 14.63 -0.12
C ASN A 299 18.52 14.84 0.36
N GLY A 300 17.63 13.88 0.15
CA GLY A 300 16.27 13.92 0.70
C GLY A 300 16.24 13.98 2.24
N PHE A 301 17.09 13.18 2.89
CA PHE A 301 17.26 13.17 4.35
C PHE A 301 17.73 14.54 4.88
N MET A 302 18.76 15.11 4.26
CA MET A 302 19.30 16.42 4.64
C MET A 302 18.32 17.55 4.31
N SER A 303 17.58 17.47 3.20
CA SER A 303 16.52 18.44 2.89
C SER A 303 15.44 18.45 3.97
N ALA A 304 15.00 17.30 4.45
CA ALA A 304 14.04 17.20 5.55
C ALA A 304 14.58 17.79 6.86
N HIS A 305 15.85 17.50 7.18
CA HIS A 305 16.55 18.07 8.33
C HIS A 305 16.62 19.61 8.29
N LEU A 306 17.02 20.18 7.16
CA LEU A 306 17.14 21.63 6.98
C LEU A 306 15.79 22.35 6.94
N HIS A 307 14.73 21.65 6.54
CA HIS A 307 13.37 22.20 6.51
C HIS A 307 12.66 22.14 7.88
N ALA A 308 13.08 21.20 8.74
CA ALA A 308 12.54 21.08 10.08
C ALA A 308 13.07 22.21 10.98
N PRO A 309 12.24 22.82 11.84
CA PRO A 309 12.72 23.60 12.97
C PRO A 309 13.36 22.62 13.98
N SER A 310 14.61 22.23 13.69
CA SER A 310 15.38 21.27 14.47
C SER A 310 15.93 21.92 15.75
N PRO A 311 16.22 21.13 16.80
CA PRO A 311 17.06 21.60 17.90
C PRO A 311 18.37 22.15 17.33
N ASN A 312 18.85 23.29 17.84
CA ASN A 312 20.08 23.94 17.36
C ASN A 312 21.35 23.06 17.51
N ASP A 313 21.25 21.89 18.15
CA ASP A 313 22.34 20.97 18.50
C ASP A 313 22.24 19.58 17.83
N LEU A 314 21.34 19.35 16.86
CA LEU A 314 21.30 18.09 16.12
C LEU A 314 22.52 17.93 15.19
N SER A 315 23.33 16.90 15.41
CA SER A 315 24.46 16.49 14.58
C SER A 315 24.12 15.25 13.75
N ILE A 316 24.44 15.29 12.45
CA ILE A 316 24.30 14.16 11.53
C ILE A 316 25.68 13.86 10.93
N GLU A 317 26.18 12.65 11.19
CA GLU A 317 27.49 12.18 10.74
C GLU A 317 27.29 11.13 9.64
N VAL A 318 27.88 11.33 8.46
CA VAL A 318 27.70 10.44 7.32
C VAL A 318 28.90 9.50 7.21
N HIS A 319 28.66 8.19 7.26
CA HIS A 319 29.69 7.16 7.19
C HIS A 319 29.53 6.30 5.93
N ASP A 320 30.65 6.03 5.25
CA ASP A 320 30.67 5.23 4.03
C ASP A 320 30.72 3.73 4.33
N THR A 321 29.64 3.03 4.01
CA THR A 321 29.53 1.57 4.21
C THR A 321 30.40 0.74 3.28
N THR A 322 31.06 1.35 2.29
CA THR A 322 31.97 0.64 1.36
C THR A 322 33.40 0.53 1.88
N THR A 323 33.75 1.23 2.97
CA THR A 323 35.13 1.32 3.48
C THR A 323 35.50 0.25 4.49
N THR A 324 34.53 -0.20 5.30
CA THR A 324 34.72 -1.14 6.42
C THR A 324 33.52 -2.08 6.50
N GLU A 325 33.70 -3.24 7.12
CA GLU A 325 32.60 -4.17 7.39
C GLU A 325 31.51 -3.49 8.25
N ILE A 326 30.24 -3.74 7.93
CA ILE A 326 29.12 -2.96 8.47
C ILE A 326 28.96 -3.10 10.00
N THR A 327 29.19 -4.27 10.57
CA THR A 327 29.01 -4.49 12.01
C THR A 327 30.11 -3.80 12.80
N THR A 328 31.34 -3.79 12.29
CA THR A 328 32.45 -2.99 12.86
C THR A 328 32.18 -1.49 12.77
N LEU A 329 31.62 -1.02 11.66
CA LEU A 329 31.23 0.39 11.52
C LEU A 329 30.14 0.77 12.52
N ILE A 330 29.14 -0.11 12.74
CA ILE A 330 28.08 0.10 13.73
C ILE A 330 28.63 0.17 15.15
N GLU A 331 29.49 -0.78 15.53
CA GLU A 331 30.15 -0.77 16.85
C GLU A 331 30.91 0.54 17.06
N HIS A 332 31.66 0.99 16.05
CA HIS A 332 32.42 2.24 16.12
C HIS A 332 31.52 3.46 16.35
N VAL A 333 30.42 3.62 15.61
CA VAL A 333 29.53 4.79 15.79
C VAL A 333 28.76 4.72 17.11
N ILE A 334 28.46 3.53 17.63
CA ILE A 334 27.89 3.35 18.98
C ILE A 334 28.86 3.89 20.03
N ASP A 335 30.16 3.54 19.91
CA ASP A 335 31.20 4.04 20.82
C ASP A 335 31.38 5.56 20.74
N GLU A 336 31.04 6.18 19.61
CA GLU A 336 31.01 7.64 19.42
C GLU A 336 29.77 8.32 20.05
N GLY A 337 28.89 7.55 20.70
CA GLY A 337 27.74 8.06 21.43
C GLY A 337 26.59 8.55 20.55
N VAL A 338 26.36 7.89 19.42
CA VAL A 338 25.21 8.19 18.54
C VAL A 338 23.91 7.71 19.18
N ASP A 339 22.84 8.48 19.03
CA ASP A 339 21.52 8.15 19.58
C ASP A 339 20.75 7.18 18.66
N VAL A 340 20.90 7.37 17.33
CA VAL A 340 20.20 6.57 16.32
C VAL A 340 21.10 6.34 15.11
N ILE A 341 21.05 5.13 14.56
CA ILE A 341 21.72 4.75 13.32
C ILE A 341 20.69 4.69 12.20
N VAL A 342 20.99 5.29 11.05
CA VAL A 342 20.16 5.23 9.84
C VAL A 342 20.97 4.57 8.74
N GLY A 343 20.48 3.44 8.23
CA GLY A 343 21.20 2.53 7.35
C GLY A 343 21.48 1.19 8.03
N PRO A 344 22.14 0.24 7.31
CA PRO A 344 22.67 0.38 5.96
C PRO A 344 21.59 0.31 4.86
N LEU A 345 21.99 0.62 3.62
CA LEU A 345 21.14 0.54 2.42
C LEU A 345 21.26 -0.80 1.67
N GLU A 346 22.42 -1.42 1.69
CA GLU A 346 22.66 -2.70 0.99
C GLU A 346 21.94 -3.85 1.68
N LYS A 347 21.15 -4.64 0.94
CA LYS A 347 20.39 -5.78 1.49
C LYS A 347 21.25 -6.76 2.28
N GLU A 348 22.47 -6.98 1.80
CA GLU A 348 23.41 -7.89 2.43
C GLU A 348 23.97 -7.33 3.74
N ASN A 349 24.20 -6.01 3.82
CA ASN A 349 24.59 -5.38 5.08
C ASN A 349 23.42 -5.37 6.07
N VAL A 350 22.19 -5.14 5.62
CA VAL A 350 20.99 -5.27 6.48
C VAL A 350 20.89 -6.69 7.06
N ARG A 351 21.11 -7.72 6.23
CA ARG A 351 21.14 -9.13 6.70
C ARG A 351 22.19 -9.32 7.80
N ARG A 352 23.41 -8.82 7.62
CA ARG A 352 24.49 -8.94 8.63
C ARG A 352 24.16 -8.25 9.95
N VAL A 353 23.52 -7.08 9.90
CA VAL A 353 23.07 -6.35 11.10
C VAL A 353 22.05 -7.17 11.90
N LEU A 354 21.09 -7.79 11.20
CA LEU A 354 20.08 -8.65 11.82
C LEU A 354 20.71 -9.92 12.43
N GLU A 355 21.70 -10.53 11.78
CA GLU A 355 22.32 -11.77 12.26
C GLU A 355 23.20 -11.59 13.51
N LYS A 356 23.81 -10.42 13.69
CA LYS A 356 24.72 -10.17 14.82
C LYS A 356 24.05 -9.55 16.04
N ASP A 357 22.79 -9.14 15.95
CA ASP A 357 22.04 -8.42 17.01
C ASP A 357 22.86 -7.31 17.70
N VAL A 358 23.49 -6.45 16.90
CA VAL A 358 24.35 -5.37 17.41
C VAL A 358 23.57 -4.19 18.02
N ALA A 359 22.23 -4.22 17.99
CA ALA A 359 21.37 -3.06 18.19
C ALA A 359 20.95 -2.84 19.66
N HIS A 360 21.83 -2.22 20.45
CA HIS A 360 21.47 -1.71 21.78
C HIS A 360 20.85 -0.31 21.73
N ILE A 361 21.07 0.41 20.62
CA ILE A 361 20.42 1.68 20.29
C ILE A 361 19.51 1.50 19.06
N PRO A 362 18.56 2.42 18.82
CA PRO A 362 17.68 2.35 17.66
C PRO A 362 18.42 2.37 16.31
N ILE A 363 18.00 1.49 15.39
CA ILE A 363 18.50 1.40 14.01
C ILE A 363 17.32 1.48 13.02
N VAL A 364 17.39 2.41 12.08
CA VAL A 364 16.50 2.48 10.90
C VAL A 364 17.24 1.94 9.69
N ALA A 365 17.13 0.63 9.44
CA ALA A 365 17.72 0.02 8.25
C ALA A 365 16.96 0.48 6.99
N LEU A 366 17.69 0.83 5.93
CA LEU A 366 17.12 1.43 4.71
C LEU A 366 16.82 0.40 3.61
N ASN A 367 16.69 -0.87 4.00
CA ASN A 367 16.29 -1.96 3.12
C ASN A 367 15.80 -3.15 3.94
N GLN A 368 15.42 -4.22 3.25
CA GLN A 368 15.09 -5.51 3.85
C GLN A 368 15.89 -6.65 3.18
N PRO A 369 16.21 -7.72 3.93
CA PRO A 369 16.91 -8.87 3.37
C PRO A 369 16.06 -9.59 2.31
N THR A 370 16.72 -10.32 1.40
CA THR A 370 16.04 -11.03 0.31
C THR A 370 15.37 -12.33 0.78
N SER A 371 15.82 -12.93 1.89
CA SER A 371 15.31 -14.20 2.42
C SER A 371 14.42 -14.00 3.65
N SER A 372 13.24 -14.61 3.60
CA SER A 372 12.23 -14.68 4.66
C SER A 372 12.51 -15.78 5.70
N SER A 373 13.78 -16.15 5.92
CA SER A 373 14.10 -16.89 7.15
C SER A 373 13.58 -16.05 8.31
N ARG A 374 12.88 -16.66 9.27
CA ARG A 374 12.42 -15.98 10.49
C ARG A 374 13.65 -15.43 11.22
N LEU A 375 14.07 -14.24 10.83
CA LEU A 375 15.05 -13.46 11.55
C LEU A 375 14.37 -13.04 12.85
N GLU A 376 15.14 -13.02 13.92
CA GLU A 376 14.62 -12.63 15.23
C GLU A 376 14.06 -11.22 15.17
N VAL A 377 13.01 -10.97 15.94
CA VAL A 377 12.40 -9.64 16.03
C VAL A 377 13.29 -8.81 16.94
N HIS A 378 14.01 -7.86 16.38
CA HIS A 378 14.88 -6.94 17.12
C HIS A 378 14.07 -5.73 17.59
N ARG A 379 13.95 -5.56 18.92
CA ARG A 379 13.13 -4.48 19.51
C ARG A 379 13.63 -3.07 19.21
N ASN A 380 14.90 -2.91 18.86
CA ASN A 380 15.53 -1.61 18.56
C ASN A 380 15.79 -1.41 17.06
N LEU A 381 15.23 -2.24 16.17
CA LEU A 381 15.50 -2.12 14.74
C LEU A 381 14.21 -2.12 13.93
N VAL A 382 14.06 -1.09 13.09
CA VAL A 382 13.01 -1.02 12.07
C VAL A 382 13.62 -1.04 10.68
N ARG A 383 12.90 -1.64 9.72
CA ARG A 383 13.34 -1.75 8.33
C ARG A 383 12.43 -0.92 7.45
N LEU A 384 12.96 0.18 6.94
CA LEU A 384 12.29 1.04 5.97
C LEU A 384 12.74 0.63 4.57
N ALA A 385 11.80 0.22 3.71
CA ALA A 385 12.10 -0.18 2.34
C ALA A 385 10.95 0.16 1.39
N GLN A 386 11.27 0.59 0.17
CA GLN A 386 10.28 0.71 -0.90
C GLN A 386 10.19 -0.61 -1.67
N VAL A 387 9.22 -1.44 -1.28
CA VAL A 387 9.03 -2.78 -1.83
C VAL A 387 7.77 -2.81 -2.67
N VAL A 388 7.86 -3.41 -3.86
CA VAL A 388 6.72 -3.46 -4.79
C VAL A 388 5.63 -4.43 -4.31
N GLU A 389 6.01 -5.33 -3.42
CA GLU A 389 5.10 -6.25 -2.76
C GLU A 389 4.01 -5.52 -1.98
N ASP A 390 4.28 -4.31 -1.45
CA ASP A 390 3.29 -3.50 -0.75
C ASP A 390 2.27 -2.88 -1.72
N ASP A 391 2.71 -2.40 -2.88
CA ASP A 391 1.82 -1.99 -3.97
C ASP A 391 0.95 -3.14 -4.45
N ALA A 392 1.54 -4.33 -4.64
CA ALA A 392 0.80 -5.51 -5.08
C ALA A 392 -0.24 -5.98 -4.05
N LYS A 393 0.06 -5.90 -2.75
CA LYS A 393 -0.91 -6.17 -1.68
C LYS A 393 -2.04 -5.14 -1.68
N ALA A 394 -1.71 -3.85 -1.83
CA ALA A 394 -2.73 -2.80 -1.92
C ALA A 394 -3.65 -3.04 -3.12
N ILE A 395 -3.11 -3.40 -4.28
CA ILE A 395 -3.89 -3.76 -5.48
C ILE A 395 -4.74 -5.01 -5.25
N ALA A 396 -4.20 -6.05 -4.62
CA ALA A 396 -4.98 -7.25 -4.30
C ALA A 396 -6.13 -6.95 -3.32
N ASN A 397 -5.88 -6.12 -2.31
CA ASN A 397 -6.90 -5.69 -1.35
C ASN A 397 -7.98 -4.86 -2.05
N ASP A 398 -7.63 -3.97 -2.97
CA ASP A 398 -8.57 -3.20 -3.78
C ASP A 398 -9.39 -4.08 -4.73
N VAL A 399 -8.77 -5.09 -5.36
CA VAL A 399 -9.45 -6.14 -6.17
C VAL A 399 -10.46 -6.92 -5.32
N ASN A 400 -10.04 -7.39 -4.14
CA ASN A 400 -10.88 -8.12 -3.21
C ASN A 400 -12.04 -7.26 -2.71
N PHE A 401 -11.76 -5.99 -2.42
CA PHE A 401 -12.72 -5.04 -1.87
C PHE A 401 -13.76 -4.60 -2.91
N GLN A 402 -13.34 -4.35 -4.15
CA GLN A 402 -14.22 -4.04 -5.28
C GLN A 402 -14.98 -5.26 -5.83
N ASN A 403 -14.85 -6.43 -5.19
CA ASN A 403 -15.51 -7.67 -5.58
C ASN A 403 -15.16 -8.10 -7.03
N LEU A 404 -13.95 -7.79 -7.50
CA LEU A 404 -13.50 -8.17 -8.85
C LEU A 404 -13.15 -9.65 -8.84
N ARG A 405 -13.93 -10.47 -9.56
CA ARG A 405 -13.84 -11.93 -9.51
C ARG A 405 -12.96 -12.51 -10.60
N ARG A 406 -12.81 -11.81 -11.72
CA ARG A 406 -12.20 -12.37 -12.93
C ARG A 406 -11.23 -11.37 -13.51
N VAL A 407 -9.95 -11.54 -13.20
CA VAL A 407 -8.90 -10.61 -13.61
C VAL A 407 -7.98 -11.22 -14.67
N LEU A 408 -7.42 -10.36 -15.52
CA LEU A 408 -6.30 -10.69 -16.39
C LEU A 408 -5.01 -10.17 -15.75
N LEU A 409 -3.91 -10.89 -15.92
CA LEU A 409 -2.60 -10.49 -15.40
C LEU A 409 -1.62 -10.21 -16.55
N VAL A 410 -1.00 -9.03 -16.54
CA VAL A 410 0.01 -8.63 -17.54
C VAL A 410 1.31 -8.31 -16.83
N LEU A 411 2.38 -8.98 -17.22
CA LEU A 411 3.71 -8.80 -16.64
C LEU A 411 4.70 -8.20 -17.64
N GLY A 412 5.44 -7.22 -17.17
CA GLY A 412 6.60 -6.65 -17.83
C GLY A 412 7.82 -7.56 -17.78
N ARG A 413 8.94 -7.06 -18.30
CA ARG A 413 10.18 -7.84 -18.40
C ARG A 413 10.98 -7.86 -17.10
N ASP A 414 10.89 -6.78 -16.34
CA ASP A 414 11.69 -6.57 -15.14
C ASP A 414 11.36 -7.56 -14.03
N TYR A 415 12.38 -7.90 -13.24
CA TYR A 415 12.27 -8.86 -12.13
C TYR A 415 11.24 -8.43 -11.06
N TRP A 416 11.05 -7.14 -10.86
CA TRP A 416 10.07 -6.63 -9.91
C TRP A 416 8.63 -7.02 -10.30
N CYS A 417 8.32 -7.13 -11.60
CA CYS A 417 6.99 -7.50 -12.09
C CYS A 417 6.58 -8.88 -11.59
N VAL A 418 7.51 -9.83 -11.60
CA VAL A 418 7.29 -11.20 -11.12
C VAL A 418 7.08 -11.22 -9.61
N ARG A 419 7.87 -10.47 -8.84
CA ARG A 419 7.71 -10.38 -7.38
C ARG A 419 6.37 -9.77 -6.99
N ALA A 420 5.97 -8.68 -7.66
CA ALA A 420 4.66 -8.06 -7.49
C ALA A 420 3.53 -9.06 -7.79
N ALA A 421 3.63 -9.79 -8.90
CA ALA A 421 2.66 -10.80 -9.27
C ALA A 421 2.55 -11.97 -8.27
N ILE A 422 3.66 -12.40 -7.66
CA ILE A 422 3.64 -13.42 -6.60
C ILE A 422 2.93 -12.86 -5.36
N SER A 423 3.27 -11.64 -4.94
CA SER A 423 2.62 -10.98 -3.79
C SER A 423 1.12 -10.82 -4.03
N PHE A 424 0.73 -10.33 -5.21
CA PHE A 424 -0.67 -10.21 -5.62
C PHE A 424 -1.42 -11.55 -5.53
N ARG A 425 -0.87 -12.62 -6.12
CA ARG A 425 -1.48 -13.97 -6.07
C ARG A 425 -1.66 -14.51 -4.66
N ASN A 426 -0.73 -14.19 -3.76
CA ASN A 426 -0.79 -14.64 -2.37
C ASN A 426 -1.78 -13.83 -1.52
N THR A 427 -2.25 -12.67 -2.01
CA THR A 427 -3.11 -11.75 -1.25
C THR A 427 -4.55 -11.71 -1.76
N ILE A 428 -4.81 -12.03 -3.03
CA ILE A 428 -6.19 -12.14 -3.54
C ILE A 428 -6.94 -13.29 -2.86
N ASN A 429 -8.27 -13.15 -2.75
CA ASN A 429 -9.13 -14.21 -2.22
C ASN A 429 -9.21 -15.41 -3.17
N ASP A 430 -9.53 -16.59 -2.61
CA ASP A 430 -9.67 -17.85 -3.36
C ASP A 430 -10.72 -17.82 -4.48
N ASP A 431 -11.69 -16.90 -4.40
CA ASP A 431 -12.77 -16.71 -5.37
C ASP A 431 -12.43 -15.69 -6.47
N VAL A 432 -11.24 -15.09 -6.43
CA VAL A 432 -10.69 -14.27 -7.51
C VAL A 432 -9.91 -15.16 -8.48
N ALA A 433 -10.43 -15.31 -9.69
CA ALA A 433 -9.80 -16.07 -10.76
C ALA A 433 -8.89 -15.19 -11.62
N ILE A 434 -7.60 -15.53 -11.70
CA ILE A 434 -6.73 -15.05 -12.78
C ILE A 434 -7.04 -15.87 -14.04
N VAL A 435 -7.86 -15.30 -14.91
CA VAL A 435 -8.47 -16.02 -16.05
C VAL A 435 -7.46 -16.29 -17.18
N ALA A 436 -6.49 -15.40 -17.33
CA ALA A 436 -5.35 -15.57 -18.21
C ALA A 436 -4.23 -14.61 -17.80
N GLU A 437 -3.02 -14.96 -18.20
CA GLU A 437 -1.82 -14.19 -17.94
C GLU A 437 -0.96 -14.11 -19.21
N THR A 438 -0.29 -12.98 -19.41
CA THR A 438 0.71 -12.84 -20.46
C THR A 438 1.91 -12.02 -19.98
N LYS A 439 3.07 -12.28 -20.60
CA LYS A 439 4.27 -11.47 -20.43
C LYS A 439 4.51 -10.63 -21.68
N LEU A 440 4.86 -9.36 -21.51
CA LEU A 440 5.26 -8.45 -22.59
C LEU A 440 6.76 -8.61 -22.86
N SER A 441 7.16 -9.76 -23.41
CA SER A 441 8.59 -10.07 -23.65
C SER A 441 9.28 -9.06 -24.58
N ASN A 442 8.54 -8.47 -25.52
CA ASN A 442 8.99 -7.37 -26.38
C ASN A 442 7.81 -6.42 -26.67
N LEU A 443 8.08 -5.12 -26.81
CA LEU A 443 7.05 -4.12 -27.14
C LEU A 443 6.41 -4.36 -28.51
N SER A 444 7.17 -4.87 -29.48
CA SER A 444 6.69 -5.19 -30.84
C SER A 444 5.62 -6.28 -30.85
N ASP A 445 5.65 -7.18 -29.86
CA ASP A 445 4.79 -8.36 -29.80
C ASP A 445 3.55 -8.11 -28.92
N SER A 446 3.45 -6.92 -28.31
CA SER A 446 2.36 -6.53 -27.39
C SER A 446 0.98 -6.76 -27.99
N THR A 447 0.75 -6.37 -29.26
CA THR A 447 -0.52 -6.59 -29.96
C THR A 447 -0.90 -8.06 -30.04
N VAL A 448 0.06 -8.96 -30.27
CA VAL A 448 -0.18 -10.41 -30.36
C VAL A 448 -0.41 -11.00 -28.98
N SER A 449 0.41 -10.62 -27.99
CA SER A 449 0.26 -11.04 -26.60
C SER A 449 -1.11 -10.66 -26.04
N VAL A 450 -1.55 -9.42 -26.27
CA VAL A 450 -2.87 -8.93 -25.85
C VAL A 450 -4.00 -9.62 -26.64
N ALA A 451 -3.84 -9.86 -27.95
CA ALA A 451 -4.82 -10.63 -28.73
C ALA A 451 -5.07 -12.02 -28.14
N ASN A 452 -3.99 -12.71 -27.72
CA ASN A 452 -4.06 -14.04 -27.12
C ASN A 452 -4.66 -13.99 -25.71
N LEU A 453 -4.26 -13.01 -24.88
CA LEU A 453 -4.82 -12.76 -23.55
C LEU A 453 -6.34 -12.57 -23.59
N LEU A 454 -6.81 -11.77 -24.56
CA LEU A 454 -8.22 -11.47 -24.80
C LEU A 454 -8.95 -12.58 -25.60
N ARG A 455 -8.27 -13.66 -25.98
CA ARG A 455 -8.78 -14.77 -26.83
C ARG A 455 -9.35 -14.32 -28.18
N VAL A 456 -8.94 -13.15 -28.69
CA VAL A 456 -9.37 -12.65 -30.01
C VAL A 456 -8.95 -13.62 -31.12
N THR A 457 -7.76 -14.20 -31.03
CA THR A 457 -7.24 -15.18 -31.99
C THR A 457 -8.13 -16.44 -32.11
N GLN A 458 -8.71 -16.89 -30.99
CA GLN A 458 -9.60 -18.07 -30.97
C GLN A 458 -10.98 -17.74 -31.55
N SER A 459 -11.45 -16.51 -31.35
CA SER A 459 -12.66 -15.97 -31.96
C SER A 459 -12.54 -15.94 -33.50
N ASN A 460 -11.42 -15.41 -34.00
CA ASN A 460 -11.10 -15.36 -35.43
C ASN A 460 -10.94 -16.76 -36.05
N SER A 461 -10.26 -17.67 -35.36
CA SER A 461 -10.06 -19.06 -35.84
C SER A 461 -11.38 -19.82 -35.93
N ARG A 462 -12.25 -19.68 -34.92
CA ARG A 462 -13.60 -20.28 -34.94
C ARG A 462 -14.46 -19.70 -36.06
N GLN A 463 -14.37 -18.40 -36.33
CA GLN A 463 -15.07 -17.82 -37.47
C GLN A 463 -14.58 -18.41 -38.79
N ALA A 464 -13.26 -18.52 -38.99
CA ALA A 464 -12.70 -19.12 -40.19
C ALA A 464 -13.14 -20.58 -40.37
N GLU A 465 -13.18 -21.35 -39.29
CA GLU A 465 -13.68 -22.72 -39.26
C GLU A 465 -15.17 -22.79 -39.66
N ILE A 466 -16.04 -22.01 -39.00
CA ILE A 466 -17.48 -22.00 -39.32
C ILE A 466 -17.73 -21.50 -40.74
N ALA A 467 -17.02 -20.48 -41.21
CA ALA A 467 -17.13 -19.99 -42.59
C ALA A 467 -16.70 -21.06 -43.60
N SER A 468 -15.65 -21.83 -43.30
CA SER A 468 -15.18 -22.93 -44.15
C SER A 468 -16.18 -24.10 -44.21
N ILE A 469 -16.83 -24.43 -43.09
CA ILE A 469 -17.84 -25.49 -42.99
C ILE A 469 -19.13 -25.06 -43.71
N THR A 470 -19.58 -23.84 -43.48
CA THR A 470 -20.88 -23.35 -43.98
C THR A 470 -20.81 -22.83 -45.42
N ARG A 471 -19.61 -22.60 -45.97
CA ARG A 471 -19.34 -21.98 -47.28
C ARG A 471 -20.11 -20.68 -47.50
N ARG A 472 -20.32 -19.92 -46.42
CA ARG A 472 -21.00 -18.62 -46.44
C ARG A 472 -20.08 -17.57 -45.87
N THR A 473 -20.17 -16.36 -46.40
CA THR A 473 -19.58 -15.18 -45.78
C THR A 473 -20.34 -14.91 -44.49
N ILE A 474 -19.67 -15.08 -43.35
CA ILE A 474 -20.22 -14.78 -42.04
C ILE A 474 -19.77 -13.37 -41.69
N GLU A 475 -20.72 -12.44 -41.58
CA GLU A 475 -20.45 -11.15 -40.93
C GLU A 475 -20.03 -11.43 -39.48
N PHE A 476 -18.79 -11.11 -39.16
CA PHE A 476 -18.20 -11.42 -37.88
C PHE A 476 -17.49 -10.20 -37.33
N THR A 477 -17.94 -9.80 -36.15
CA THR A 477 -17.19 -8.93 -35.27
C THR A 477 -16.51 -9.82 -34.23
N ALA A 478 -15.20 -9.69 -34.07
CA ALA A 478 -14.47 -10.44 -33.07
C ALA A 478 -15.09 -10.18 -31.69
N ARG A 479 -15.73 -11.21 -31.11
CA ARG A 479 -16.27 -11.11 -29.75
C ARG A 479 -15.12 -11.11 -28.78
N ARG A 480 -15.04 -10.01 -28.02
CA ARG A 480 -14.13 -9.82 -26.89
C ARG A 480 -14.59 -10.64 -25.69
N ARG A 481 -13.67 -10.88 -24.77
CA ARG A 481 -13.99 -11.37 -23.43
C ARG A 481 -14.69 -10.27 -22.65
N HIS A 482 -16.01 -10.39 -22.49
CA HIS A 482 -16.78 -9.60 -21.51
C HIS A 482 -16.84 -10.32 -20.15
N ASP A 483 -16.15 -11.45 -20.01
CA ASP A 483 -16.10 -12.27 -18.79
C ASP A 483 -14.98 -11.82 -17.84
N VAL A 484 -14.42 -10.62 -17.97
CA VAL A 484 -13.33 -10.13 -17.11
C VAL A 484 -13.69 -8.77 -16.54
N ASP A 485 -13.31 -8.56 -15.28
CA ASP A 485 -13.62 -7.37 -14.51
C ASP A 485 -12.53 -6.31 -14.65
N ALA A 486 -11.26 -6.71 -14.71
CA ALA A 486 -10.11 -5.80 -14.79
C ALA A 486 -8.85 -6.50 -15.34
N ILE A 487 -7.88 -5.68 -15.76
CA ILE A 487 -6.51 -6.07 -16.06
C ILE A 487 -5.61 -5.54 -14.95
N ILE A 488 -4.91 -6.45 -14.26
CA ILE A 488 -3.85 -6.11 -13.32
C ILE A 488 -2.54 -6.16 -14.08
N ALA A 489 -1.83 -5.04 -14.14
CA ALA A 489 -0.61 -4.92 -14.91
C ALA A 489 0.57 -4.46 -14.04
N PHE A 490 1.61 -5.29 -14.02
CA PHE A 490 2.91 -4.96 -13.42
C PHE A 490 3.90 -4.77 -14.56
N VAL A 491 4.03 -3.53 -15.02
CA VAL A 491 4.76 -3.15 -16.24
C VAL A 491 5.50 -1.83 -16.03
N ASP A 492 6.55 -1.57 -16.81
CA ASP A 492 7.11 -0.22 -16.88
C ASP A 492 6.22 0.74 -17.71
N GLN A 493 6.62 2.01 -17.82
CA GLN A 493 5.88 3.02 -18.55
C GLN A 493 5.73 2.72 -20.06
N ASP A 494 6.80 2.23 -20.70
CA ASP A 494 6.81 1.96 -22.14
C ASP A 494 5.97 0.72 -22.47
N GLU A 495 6.05 -0.29 -21.60
CA GLU A 495 5.24 -1.50 -21.62
C GLU A 495 3.75 -1.17 -21.38
N PHE A 496 3.43 -0.23 -20.48
CA PHE A 496 2.05 0.25 -20.29
C PHE A 496 1.53 0.99 -21.54
N ALA A 497 2.33 1.85 -22.15
CA ALA A 497 1.95 2.53 -23.39
C ALA A 497 1.65 1.52 -24.51
N ALA A 498 2.49 0.48 -24.66
CA ALA A 498 2.27 -0.60 -25.61
C ALA A 498 1.02 -1.44 -25.28
N LEU A 499 0.82 -1.79 -24.01
CA LEU A 499 -0.38 -2.48 -23.54
C LEU A 499 -1.64 -1.68 -23.88
N SER A 500 -1.67 -0.39 -23.55
CA SER A 500 -2.81 0.47 -23.82
C SER A 500 -3.11 0.57 -25.32
N ALA A 501 -2.10 0.80 -26.15
CA ALA A 501 -2.27 0.84 -27.60
C ALA A 501 -2.84 -0.48 -28.16
N ALA A 502 -2.33 -1.62 -27.67
CA ALA A 502 -2.83 -2.94 -28.05
C ALA A 502 -4.27 -3.18 -27.58
N LEU A 503 -4.64 -2.75 -26.37
CA LEU A 503 -6.02 -2.83 -25.87
C LEU A 503 -6.97 -2.00 -26.74
N HIS A 504 -6.60 -0.77 -27.08
CA HIS A 504 -7.40 0.07 -27.99
C HIS A 504 -7.55 -0.56 -29.38
N TYR A 505 -6.47 -1.10 -29.93
CA TYR A 505 -6.50 -1.81 -31.22
C TYR A 505 -7.47 -3.00 -31.23
N HIS A 506 -7.55 -3.73 -30.12
CA HIS A 506 -8.48 -4.85 -29.94
C HIS A 506 -9.85 -4.43 -29.36
N PHE A 507 -10.15 -3.13 -29.34
CA PHE A 507 -11.38 -2.55 -28.79
C PHE A 507 -11.67 -2.94 -27.33
N ALA A 508 -10.61 -3.15 -26.54
CA ALA A 508 -10.63 -3.51 -25.13
C ALA A 508 -10.15 -2.36 -24.23
N GLY A 509 -10.10 -1.13 -24.74
CA GLY A 509 -9.68 0.06 -23.98
C GLY A 509 -10.61 0.45 -22.83
N GLU A 510 -11.83 -0.10 -22.79
CA GLU A 510 -12.79 0.13 -21.70
C GLU A 510 -12.59 -0.82 -20.51
N ILE A 511 -11.76 -1.86 -20.65
CA ILE A 511 -11.47 -2.76 -19.53
C ILE A 511 -10.60 -1.99 -18.52
N PRO A 512 -10.98 -1.95 -17.23
CA PRO A 512 -10.20 -1.24 -16.22
C PRO A 512 -8.77 -1.79 -16.15
N VAL A 513 -7.77 -0.91 -16.15
CA VAL A 513 -6.37 -1.29 -15.95
C VAL A 513 -5.90 -0.77 -14.61
N ILE A 514 -5.43 -1.67 -13.75
CA ILE A 514 -4.89 -1.34 -12.42
C ILE A 514 -3.37 -1.58 -12.42
N LEU A 515 -2.61 -0.56 -12.04
CA LEU A 515 -1.15 -0.52 -12.15
C LEU A 515 -0.48 -0.30 -10.79
N ALA A 516 0.78 -0.72 -10.66
CA ALA A 516 1.62 -0.37 -9.54
C ALA A 516 2.42 0.91 -9.79
N GLU A 517 2.77 1.63 -8.72
CA GLU A 517 3.55 2.87 -8.75
C GLU A 517 4.79 2.87 -9.67
N PRO A 518 5.59 1.79 -9.76
CA PRO A 518 6.80 1.80 -10.60
C PRO A 518 6.55 2.09 -12.08
N THR A 519 5.31 1.90 -12.55
CA THR A 519 4.87 2.25 -13.90
C THR A 519 5.06 3.76 -14.20
N PHE A 520 4.97 4.62 -13.18
CA PHE A 520 4.86 6.07 -13.33
C PHE A 520 6.05 6.86 -12.74
N ARG A 521 7.23 6.23 -12.63
CA ARG A 521 8.41 6.88 -12.00
C ARG A 521 8.86 8.15 -12.71
N ASP A 522 8.80 8.19 -14.04
CA ASP A 522 9.22 9.35 -14.83
C ASP A 522 8.04 10.25 -15.20
N LEU A 523 7.71 11.17 -14.28
CA LEU A 523 6.64 12.15 -14.49
C LEU A 523 6.89 13.11 -15.66
N SER A 524 8.13 13.23 -16.15
CA SER A 524 8.42 14.11 -17.30
C SER A 524 7.71 13.64 -18.58
N ARG A 525 7.32 12.37 -18.62
CA ARG A 525 6.66 11.72 -19.76
C ARG A 525 5.15 11.58 -19.58
N ALA A 526 4.53 12.37 -18.70
CA ALA A 526 3.13 12.18 -18.32
C ALA A 526 2.13 12.24 -19.48
N SER A 527 2.41 13.04 -20.51
CA SER A 527 1.58 13.13 -21.72
C SER A 527 1.46 11.83 -22.53
N SER A 528 2.21 10.79 -22.19
CA SER A 528 2.12 9.45 -22.79
C SER A 528 1.20 8.48 -22.04
N TYR A 529 0.64 8.88 -20.90
CA TYR A 529 -0.24 8.03 -20.09
C TYR A 529 -1.61 7.85 -20.73
N ALA A 530 -2.17 6.64 -20.61
CA ALA A 530 -3.49 6.32 -21.11
C ALA A 530 -4.57 6.58 -20.07
N ASP A 531 -5.62 7.31 -20.47
CA ASP A 531 -6.74 7.68 -19.59
C ASP A 531 -7.51 6.46 -19.08
N GLY A 532 -8.07 6.59 -17.88
CA GLY A 532 -8.95 5.61 -17.25
C GLY A 532 -8.24 4.52 -16.45
N ALA A 533 -6.91 4.43 -16.50
CA ALA A 533 -6.14 3.52 -15.66
C ALA A 533 -6.08 4.01 -14.21
N THR A 534 -6.22 3.11 -13.25
CA THR A 534 -6.02 3.38 -11.82
C THR A 534 -4.69 2.81 -11.36
N PHE A 535 -4.11 3.39 -10.30
CA PHE A 535 -2.80 2.96 -9.83
C PHE A 535 -2.54 3.28 -8.37
N THR A 536 -1.66 2.50 -7.76
CA THR A 536 -1.06 2.86 -6.47
C THR A 536 0.04 3.90 -6.68
N ALA A 537 0.19 4.81 -5.73
CA ALA A 537 1.16 5.88 -5.81
C ALA A 537 1.76 6.24 -4.46
N THR A 538 2.98 6.75 -4.54
CA THR A 538 3.60 7.57 -3.51
C THR A 538 2.79 8.87 -3.35
N PRO A 539 2.37 9.28 -2.15
CA PRO A 539 1.65 10.54 -1.94
C PRO A 539 2.33 11.76 -2.57
N ALA A 540 3.65 11.88 -2.46
CA ALA A 540 4.40 12.97 -3.08
C ALA A 540 4.35 13.00 -4.63
N HIS A 541 3.87 11.96 -5.30
CA HIS A 541 3.59 11.98 -6.75
C HIS A 541 2.24 12.60 -7.08
N LEU A 542 1.24 12.47 -6.20
CA LEU A 542 -0.12 12.95 -6.43
C LEU A 542 -0.42 14.27 -5.73
N TYR A 543 0.28 14.53 -4.61
CA TYR A 543 0.07 15.69 -3.76
C TYR A 543 1.40 16.41 -3.57
N SER A 544 1.50 17.62 -4.12
CA SER A 544 2.68 18.46 -3.96
C SER A 544 2.63 19.20 -2.63
N VAL A 545 3.69 19.07 -1.83
CA VAL A 545 3.93 19.90 -0.64
C VAL A 545 5.18 20.77 -0.85
N PRO A 546 5.34 21.90 -0.12
CA PRO A 546 6.45 22.83 -0.35
C PRO A 546 7.84 22.18 -0.39
N LEU A 547 8.14 21.28 0.55
CA LEU A 547 9.42 20.56 0.60
C LEU A 547 9.67 19.72 -0.65
N THR A 548 8.67 18.96 -1.11
CA THR A 548 8.80 18.09 -2.29
C THR A 548 8.91 18.88 -3.59
N ALA A 549 8.27 20.06 -3.67
CA ALA A 549 8.42 20.98 -4.79
C ALA A 549 9.84 21.54 -4.87
N GLN A 550 10.37 22.02 -3.73
CA GLN A 550 11.73 22.54 -3.63
C GLN A 550 12.79 21.51 -4.05
N ILE A 551 12.61 20.23 -3.70
CA ILE A 551 13.52 19.15 -4.12
C ILE A 551 13.55 19.02 -5.66
N ARG A 552 12.38 19.04 -6.31
CA ARG A 552 12.30 18.94 -7.77
C ARG A 552 12.96 20.12 -8.48
N GLU A 553 12.92 21.29 -7.87
CA GLU A 553 13.56 22.50 -8.38
C GLU A 553 15.06 22.54 -8.12
N SER A 554 15.51 22.00 -6.98
CA SER A 554 16.90 22.13 -6.51
C SER A 554 17.85 21.07 -7.07
N PHE A 555 17.34 19.90 -7.46
CA PHE A 555 18.15 18.76 -7.89
C PHE A 555 17.80 18.33 -9.31
N ALA A 556 18.77 18.39 -10.23
CA ALA A 556 18.55 18.11 -11.65
C ALA A 556 18.14 16.66 -11.95
N ASP A 557 18.60 15.71 -11.14
CA ASP A 557 18.29 14.29 -11.22
C ASP A 557 17.01 13.90 -10.45
N ALA A 558 16.37 14.85 -9.74
CA ALA A 558 15.14 14.59 -9.02
C ALA A 558 14.02 14.11 -9.94
N SER A 559 13.99 14.48 -11.22
CA SER A 559 12.96 13.97 -12.15
C SER A 559 12.94 12.44 -12.26
N VAL A 560 14.10 11.79 -12.18
CA VAL A 560 14.26 10.33 -12.30
C VAL A 560 14.36 9.66 -10.93
N LEU A 561 15.04 10.31 -9.98
CA LEU A 561 15.31 9.74 -8.65
C LEU A 561 14.35 10.23 -7.57
N PHE A 562 13.27 10.94 -7.93
CA PHE A 562 12.32 11.51 -6.96
C PHE A 562 11.87 10.54 -5.88
N PRO A 563 11.50 9.26 -6.16
CA PRO A 563 11.08 8.34 -5.12
C PRO A 563 12.14 8.11 -4.04
N LEU A 564 13.43 8.18 -4.39
CA LEU A 564 14.55 8.03 -3.47
C LEU A 564 14.81 9.28 -2.64
N TYR A 565 14.59 10.47 -3.20
CA TYR A 565 14.57 11.71 -2.41
C TYR A 565 13.45 11.67 -1.37
N VAL A 566 12.25 11.30 -1.78
CA VAL A 566 11.09 11.16 -0.89
C VAL A 566 11.34 10.08 0.18
N PHE A 567 11.97 8.97 -0.19
CA PHE A 567 12.42 7.95 0.75
C PHE A 567 13.40 8.50 1.79
N GLY A 568 14.34 9.35 1.38
CA GLY A 568 15.27 10.03 2.29
C GLY A 568 14.55 10.94 3.30
N ILE A 569 13.51 11.66 2.86
CA ILE A 569 12.68 12.47 3.77
C ILE A 569 12.00 11.57 4.82
N ASP A 570 11.41 10.46 4.38
CA ASP A 570 10.72 9.54 5.30
C ASP A 570 11.69 8.80 6.22
N ALA A 571 12.92 8.53 5.78
CA ALA A 571 13.98 8.02 6.65
C ALA A 571 14.32 9.00 7.77
N TYR A 572 14.42 10.30 7.46
CA TYR A 572 14.62 11.35 8.48
C TYR A 572 13.44 11.41 9.45
N ARG A 573 12.21 11.41 8.94
CA ARG A 573 11.01 11.48 9.78
C ARG A 573 10.86 10.25 10.68
N THR A 574 11.15 9.06 10.15
CA THR A 574 11.20 7.82 10.93
C THR A 574 12.20 7.93 12.08
N THR A 575 13.38 8.50 11.79
CA THR A 575 14.45 8.72 12.78
C THR A 575 14.02 9.69 13.87
N MET A 576 13.40 10.80 13.51
CA MET A 576 12.94 11.83 14.46
C MET A 576 11.69 11.41 15.26
N HIS A 577 11.09 10.27 14.93
CA HIS A 577 9.94 9.66 15.61
C HIS A 577 10.24 8.24 16.09
N ILE A 578 11.51 7.87 16.25
CA ILE A 578 11.93 6.47 16.40
C ILE A 578 11.29 5.77 17.61
N ASP A 579 11.14 6.45 18.74
CA ASP A 579 10.50 5.88 19.94
C ASP A 579 9.03 5.52 19.70
N GLU A 580 8.32 6.37 18.96
CA GLU A 580 6.93 6.13 18.55
C GLU A 580 6.85 4.98 17.56
N VAL A 581 7.75 4.95 16.58
CA VAL A 581 7.82 3.91 15.55
C VAL A 581 8.11 2.53 16.15
N LEU A 582 9.07 2.42 17.08
CA LEU A 582 9.42 1.17 17.75
C LEU A 582 8.30 0.63 18.64
N ARG A 583 7.35 1.47 19.05
CA ARG A 583 6.12 1.06 19.75
C ARG A 583 4.96 0.74 18.79
N GLY A 584 5.22 0.67 17.49
CA GLY A 584 4.20 0.42 16.45
C GLY A 584 3.37 1.63 16.05
N GLY A 585 3.81 2.84 16.42
CA GLY A 585 3.21 4.09 15.95
C GLY A 585 3.44 4.30 14.44
N PRO A 586 2.55 5.03 13.76
CA PRO A 586 2.67 5.26 12.33
C PRO A 586 3.65 6.38 12.01
N VAL A 587 4.22 6.33 10.81
CA VAL A 587 4.87 7.47 10.18
C VAL A 587 3.98 7.96 9.04
N PHE A 588 3.59 9.23 9.11
CA PHE A 588 2.79 9.91 8.07
C PHE A 588 3.67 10.25 6.85
N GLY A 589 4.26 9.25 6.22
CA GLY A 589 5.30 9.41 5.20
C GLY A 589 4.80 10.02 3.89
N TYR A 590 5.72 10.69 3.19
CA TYR A 590 5.51 11.15 1.83
C TYR A 590 5.61 10.03 0.80
N THR A 591 6.20 8.89 1.16
CA THR A 591 6.18 7.62 0.42
C THR A 591 4.87 6.85 0.62
N GLY A 592 4.14 7.11 1.70
CA GLY A 592 2.88 6.45 2.06
C GLY A 592 2.69 6.50 3.57
N PHE A 593 1.54 6.04 4.06
CA PHE A 593 1.40 5.78 5.49
C PHE A 593 2.22 4.54 5.85
N LEU A 594 3.13 4.66 6.81
CA LEU A 594 4.04 3.58 7.19
C LEU A 594 3.67 3.08 8.58
N ARG A 595 3.57 1.76 8.74
CA ARG A 595 3.40 1.11 10.04
C ARG A 595 4.30 -0.12 10.14
N GLN A 596 4.79 -0.38 11.33
CA GLN A 596 5.62 -1.56 11.59
C GLN A 596 4.74 -2.82 11.57
N ASP A 597 5.20 -3.87 10.90
CA ASP A 597 4.66 -5.23 11.02
C ASP A 597 5.32 -6.00 12.17
N ASP A 598 4.80 -7.20 12.47
CA ASP A 598 5.31 -8.07 13.55
C ASP A 598 6.79 -8.50 13.37
N GLN A 599 7.37 -8.27 12.19
CA GLN A 599 8.76 -8.61 11.90
C GLN A 599 9.68 -7.40 12.03
N GLY A 600 9.14 -6.19 12.18
CA GLY A 600 9.90 -4.94 12.21
C GLY A 600 10.04 -4.25 10.86
N ASN A 601 9.32 -4.66 9.81
CA ASN A 601 9.28 -3.94 8.54
C ASN A 601 8.28 -2.79 8.64
N LEU A 602 8.66 -1.61 8.16
CA LEU A 602 7.71 -0.51 7.92
C LEU A 602 7.00 -0.77 6.60
N VAL A 603 5.79 -1.34 6.70
CA VAL A 603 4.91 -1.63 5.58
C VAL A 603 4.25 -0.34 5.12
N ARG A 604 4.29 -0.10 3.81
CA ARG A 604 3.72 1.08 3.19
C ARG A 604 2.29 0.85 2.73
N GLN A 605 1.40 1.76 3.09
CA GLN A 605 0.10 1.90 2.44
C GLN A 605 0.18 3.03 1.40
N PRO A 606 0.17 2.70 0.10
CA PRO A 606 0.18 3.72 -0.94
C PRO A 606 -1.17 4.43 -1.00
N VAL A 607 -1.17 5.63 -1.58
CA VAL A 607 -2.40 6.31 -2.00
C VAL A 607 -2.81 5.83 -3.39
N TRP A 608 -4.03 6.17 -3.80
CA TRP A 608 -4.56 5.79 -5.11
C TRP A 608 -4.67 6.98 -6.06
N GLY A 609 -4.33 6.73 -7.32
CA GLY A 609 -4.45 7.67 -8.41
C GLY A 609 -5.26 7.11 -9.58
N THR A 610 -5.64 8.01 -10.48
CA THR A 610 -6.24 7.72 -11.77
C THR A 610 -5.56 8.56 -12.85
N VAL A 611 -5.43 8.01 -14.04
CA VAL A 611 -4.99 8.76 -15.22
C VAL A 611 -6.20 9.45 -15.81
N GLN A 612 -6.18 10.78 -15.82
CA GLN A 612 -7.23 11.60 -16.41
C GLN A 612 -6.60 12.76 -17.17
N ASP A 613 -7.03 12.96 -18.41
CA ASP A 613 -6.49 13.97 -19.32
C ASP A 613 -4.97 13.81 -19.53
N ARG A 614 -4.49 12.56 -19.57
CA ARG A 614 -3.06 12.19 -19.63
C ARG A 614 -2.22 12.77 -18.49
N ALA A 615 -2.85 12.97 -17.33
CA ALA A 615 -2.20 13.40 -16.10
C ALA A 615 -2.52 12.44 -14.97
N LEU A 616 -1.61 12.34 -14.01
CA LEU A 616 -1.81 11.59 -12.78
C LEU A 616 -2.62 12.46 -11.82
N LYS A 617 -3.81 12.01 -11.42
CA LYS A 617 -4.66 12.71 -10.46
C LYS A 617 -5.02 11.78 -9.30
N PRO A 618 -5.27 12.32 -8.09
CA PRO A 618 -5.84 11.55 -6.99
C PRO A 618 -7.12 10.81 -7.38
N ARG A 619 -7.28 9.56 -6.95
CA ARG A 619 -8.57 8.85 -7.00
C ARG A 619 -9.53 9.50 -5.99
N THR A 620 -10.74 9.83 -6.43
CA THR A 620 -11.73 10.53 -5.59
C THR A 620 -12.65 9.57 -4.85
N HIS A 621 -13.26 8.61 -5.55
CA HIS A 621 -14.11 7.58 -4.96
C HIS A 621 -14.03 6.29 -5.78
N ILE A 622 -14.19 5.14 -5.12
CA ILE A 622 -14.25 3.83 -5.80
C ILE A 622 -15.55 3.69 -6.62
N ILE A 623 -16.66 4.26 -6.13
CA ILE A 623 -18.02 4.00 -6.63
C ILE A 623 -18.35 4.71 -7.95
N GLN A 624 -17.62 5.75 -8.32
CA GLN A 624 -17.83 6.42 -9.61
C GLN A 624 -17.63 5.46 -10.80
N TYR A 625 -16.88 4.36 -10.59
CA TYR A 625 -16.69 3.30 -11.58
C TYR A 625 -17.86 2.31 -11.68
N ALA A 626 -18.61 2.10 -10.59
CA ALA A 626 -19.72 1.14 -10.52
C ALA A 626 -21.06 1.74 -11.00
N GLU A 627 -21.32 3.02 -10.71
CA GLU A 627 -22.50 3.74 -11.23
C GLU A 627 -22.45 3.93 -12.75
N ASP A 628 -21.26 4.22 -13.30
CA ASP A 628 -21.05 4.28 -14.75
C ASP A 628 -21.20 2.91 -15.41
N LYS A 629 -20.88 1.81 -14.69
CA LYS A 629 -21.11 0.44 -15.15
C LYS A 629 -22.61 0.10 -15.14
N ARG A 630 -23.38 0.54 -14.13
CA ARG A 630 -24.84 0.33 -14.06
C ARG A 630 -25.63 1.13 -15.09
N ASN A 631 -25.18 2.34 -15.44
CA ASN A 631 -25.87 3.20 -16.40
C ASN A 631 -25.55 2.89 -17.87
N ARG A 632 -24.60 1.96 -18.14
CA ARG A 632 -24.19 1.56 -19.51
C ARG A 632 -24.71 0.18 -19.96
N TYR A 633 -25.45 -0.53 -19.11
CA TYR A 633 -26.23 -1.71 -19.45
C TYR A 633 -27.72 -1.43 -19.23
#